data_AF-I3VZV8-F1
#
_entry.id   AF-I3VZV8-F1
#
_cell.length_a   1.000
_cell.length_b   1.000
_cell.length_c   1.000
_cell.angle_alpha   90.00
_cell.angle_beta   90.00
_cell.angle_gamma   90.00
#
_symmetry.space_group_name_H-M   'P 1'
#
loop_
_entity.id
_entity.type
_entity.pdbx_description
1 polymer ?
#
loop_
_entity_poly.entity_id
_entity_poly.type
_entity_poly.pdbx_seq_one_letter_code
_entity_poly.pdbx_strand_id
1 'polypeptide(L)' 'MNEHAAVHFAGTPSRNLFVAGEMMAGNVLGKGYTAGVGMSIGTTFGRIAGKEAAQAARKEAHHEAA' A
#
# COMPACT_ATOMS: atom_id res chain seq x y z
N MET A 1 -5.10 5.23 2.04
CA MET A 1 -4.88 4.07 1.15
C MET A 1 -6.00 3.06 1.35
N ASN A 2 -6.13 2.06 0.47
CA ASN A 2 -7.09 0.96 0.62
C ASN A 2 -6.40 -0.36 1.05
N GLU A 3 -7.14 -1.46 1.09
CA GLU A 3 -6.66 -2.81 1.43
C GLU A 3 -5.59 -3.36 0.48
N HIS A 4 -5.50 -2.80 -0.74
CA HIS A 4 -4.43 -3.09 -1.71
C HIS A 4 -3.20 -2.21 -1.52
N ALA A 5 -3.07 -1.51 -0.39
CA ALA A 5 -1.98 -0.59 -0.09
C ALA A 5 -1.85 0.59 -1.08
N ALA A 6 -2.84 0.84 -1.95
CA ALA A 6 -2.80 1.91 -2.94
C ALA A 6 -3.04 3.29 -2.29
N VAL A 7 -2.13 4.23 -2.51
CA VAL A 7 -2.27 5.61 -1.99
C VAL A 7 -3.45 6.30 -2.68
N HIS A 8 -4.26 7.03 -1.91
CA HIS A 8 -5.38 7.79 -2.46
C HIS A 8 -5.00 9.25 -2.69
N PHE A 9 -5.29 9.77 -3.89
CA PHE A 9 -5.25 11.19 -4.20
C PHE A 9 -6.69 11.66 -4.46
N ALA A 10 -7.16 12.68 -3.74
CA ALA A 10 -8.54 13.16 -3.82
C ALA A 10 -9.58 12.03 -3.71
N GLY A 11 -9.33 11.03 -2.85
CA GLY A 11 -10.19 9.86 -2.67
C GLY A 11 -10.06 8.76 -3.75
N THR A 12 -9.27 8.98 -4.80
CA THR A 12 -9.05 8.02 -5.90
C THR A 12 -7.76 7.22 -5.70
N PRO A 13 -7.75 5.88 -5.84
CA PRO A 13 -6.53 5.08 -5.74
C PRO A 13 -5.56 5.35 -6.88
N SER A 14 -4.30 5.55 -6.51
CA SER A 14 -3.20 5.63 -7.45
C SER A 14 -3.01 4.28 -8.16
N ARG A 15 -2.66 4.36 -9.44
CA ARG A 15 -2.39 3.17 -10.26
C ARG A 15 -1.01 2.57 -10.02
N ASN A 16 -0.08 3.35 -9.48
CA ASN A 16 1.34 2.98 -9.37
C ASN A 16 2.03 3.47 -8.10
N LEU A 17 1.26 3.97 -7.12
CA LEU A 17 1.81 4.38 -5.82
C LEU A 17 1.21 3.54 -4.70
N PHE A 18 2.06 2.78 -4.02
CA PHE A 18 1.72 1.87 -2.93
C PHE A 18 2.55 2.19 -1.69
N VAL A 19 2.02 1.92 -0.50
CA VAL A 19 2.66 2.29 0.77
C VAL A 19 2.53 1.19 1.83
N ALA A 20 3.53 1.05 2.68
CA ALA A 20 3.57 0.08 3.79
C ALA A 20 4.25 0.69 5.03
N GLY A 21 4.26 -0.05 6.14
CA GLY A 21 4.94 0.36 7.38
C GLY A 21 4.16 1.42 8.18
N GLU A 22 4.87 2.24 8.95
CA GLU A 22 4.27 3.22 9.87
C GLU A 22 3.45 4.31 9.17
N MET A 23 3.67 4.55 7.87
CA MET A 23 2.80 5.42 7.06
C MET A 23 1.35 4.91 7.02
N MET A 24 1.12 3.61 7.28
CA MET A 24 -0.20 3.01 7.35
C MET A 24 -0.87 3.19 8.72
N ALA A 25 -0.10 3.49 9.77
CA ALA A 25 -0.58 3.50 11.15
C ALA A 25 -1.75 4.47 11.34
N GLY A 26 -1.73 5.63 10.68
CA GLY A 26 -2.78 6.64 10.77
C GLY A 26 -4.15 6.22 10.20
N ASN A 27 -4.22 5.22 9.31
CA ASN A 27 -5.52 4.71 8.84
C ASN A 27 -5.92 3.38 9.49
N VAL A 28 -5.00 2.70 10.18
CA VAL A 28 -5.28 1.43 10.88
C VAL A 28 -5.62 1.67 12.35
N LEU A 29 -5.12 2.76 12.95
CA LEU A 29 -5.28 3.05 14.37
C LEU A 29 -6.06 4.36 14.59
N GLY A 30 -7.20 4.26 15.27
CA GLY A 30 -8.00 5.42 15.66
C GLY A 30 -7.44 6.16 16.89
N LYS A 31 -7.00 5.44 17.92
CA LYS A 31 -6.31 5.97 19.13
C LYS A 31 -5.45 4.89 19.78
N GLY A 32 -4.25 5.26 20.24
CA GLY A 32 -3.32 4.36 20.94
C GLY A 32 -2.55 3.41 20.00
N TYR A 33 -1.40 2.92 20.48
CA TYR A 33 -0.53 2.01 19.73
C TYR A 33 -0.20 0.79 20.59
N THR A 34 -0.95 -0.30 20.38
CA THR A 34 -0.64 -1.56 21.05
C THR A 34 0.70 -2.08 20.52
N ALA A 35 1.58 -2.48 21.44
CA ALA A 35 2.87 -3.06 21.07
C ALA A 35 2.68 -4.22 20.08
N GLY A 36 3.50 -4.26 19.03
CA GLY A 36 3.44 -5.29 17.98
C GLY A 36 2.53 -4.96 16.79
N VAL A 37 1.70 -3.91 16.87
CA VAL A 37 0.85 -3.50 15.72
C VAL A 37 1.69 -3.04 14.53
N GLY A 38 2.76 -2.28 14.75
CA GLY A 38 3.67 -1.87 13.66
C GLY A 38 4.30 -3.01 12.91
N MET A 39 4.74 -4.06 13.62
CA MET A 39 5.30 -5.26 12.99
C MET A 39 4.24 -5.97 12.13
N SER A 40 3.01 -6.06 12.63
CA SER A 40 1.90 -6.70 11.92
C SER A 40 1.50 -5.91 10.66
N ILE A 41 1.41 -4.58 10.78
CA ILE A 41 1.13 -3.65 9.69
C ILE A 41 2.24 -3.71 8.65
N GLY A 42 3.51 -3.54 9.08
CA GLY A 42 4.67 -3.53 8.19
C GLY A 42 4.81 -4.85 7.43
N THR A 43 4.65 -6.00 8.10
CA THR A 43 4.80 -7.30 7.46
C THR A 43 3.65 -7.59 6.49
N THR A 44 2.40 -7.36 6.92
CA THR A 44 1.23 -7.67 6.09
C THR A 44 1.12 -6.73 4.89
N PHE A 45 1.16 -5.41 5.14
CA PHE A 45 1.05 -4.44 4.06
C PHE A 45 2.34 -4.32 3.23
N GLY A 46 3.50 -4.64 3.79
CA GLY A 46 4.75 -4.73 3.00
C GLY A 46 4.64 -5.80 1.92
N ARG A 47 4.10 -6.98 2.26
CA ARG A 47 3.84 -8.04 1.28
C ARG A 47 2.81 -7.63 0.23
N ILE A 48 1.72 -6.95 0.64
CA ILE A 48 0.67 -6.48 -0.28
C ILE A 48 1.22 -5.40 -1.22
N ALA A 49 1.82 -4.34 -0.67
CA ALA A 49 2.38 -3.23 -1.44
C ALA A 49 3.43 -3.73 -2.46
N GLY A 50 4.32 -4.64 -2.07
CA GLY A 50 5.30 -5.24 -2.98
C GLY A 50 4.65 -6.02 -4.14
N LYS A 51 3.61 -6.81 -3.84
CA LYS A 51 2.86 -7.55 -4.87
C LYS A 51 2.17 -6.60 -5.85
N GLU A 52 1.46 -5.60 -5.35
CA GLU A 52 0.70 -4.65 -6.17
C GLU A 52 1.65 -3.76 -7.00
N ALA A 53 2.76 -3.31 -6.43
CA ALA A 53 3.81 -2.58 -7.15
C ALA A 53 4.38 -3.41 -8.31
N ALA A 54 4.70 -4.69 -8.08
CA ALA A 54 5.18 -5.57 -9.13
C ALA A 54 4.13 -5.79 -10.24
N GLN A 55 2.85 -5.91 -9.89
CA GLN A 55 1.77 -6.03 -10.87
C GLN A 55 1.56 -4.75 -11.68
N ALA A 56 1.60 -3.58 -11.03
CA ALA A 56 1.49 -2.29 -11.68
C ALA A 56 2.62 -2.07 -12.69
N ALA A 57 3.87 -2.35 -12.29
CA ALA A 57 5.03 -2.24 -13.18
C ALA A 57 4.90 -3.14 -14.43
N ARG A 58 4.41 -4.38 -14.27
CA ARG A 58 4.15 -5.26 -15.43
C ARG A 58 3.09 -4.71 -16.36
N LYS A 59 1.99 -4.16 -15.82
CA LYS A 59 0.91 -3.56 -16.62
C LYS A 59 1.37 -2.32 -17.37
N GLU A 60 2.19 -1.46 -16.75
CA GLU A 60 2.77 -0.29 -17.43
C GLU A 60 3.69 -0.70 -18.59
N ALA A 61 4.55 -1.71 -18.40
CA ALA A 61 5.39 -2.23 -19.47
C ALA A 61 4.59 -2.78 -20.67
N HIS A 62 3.41 -3.36 -20.43
CA HIS A 62 2.52 -3.80 -21.51
C HIS A 62 1.82 -2.64 -22.25
N HIS A 63 1.61 -1.49 -21.58
CA HIS A 63 1.05 -0.30 -22.24
C HIS A 63 2.08 0.42 -23.12
N GLU A 64 3.37 0.39 -22.78
CA GLU A 64 4.42 0.99 -23.63
C GLU A 64 4.74 0.15 -24.88
N ALA A 65 4.48 -1.15 -24.85
CA ALA A 65 4.79 -2.07 -25.94
C ALA A 65 3.67 -2.22 -26.99
N ALA A 66 2.51 -1.56 -26.81
CA ALA A 66 1.32 -1.64 -27.66
C ALA A 66 1.05 -0.31 -28.38
#